data_AF-A0A7C5V7C3-F1
#
_entry.id   AF-A0A7C5V7C3-F1
#
_cell.length_a   1.000
_cell.length_b   1.000
_cell.length_c   1.000
_cell.angle_alpha   90.00
_cell.angle_beta   90.00
_cell.angle_gamma   90.00
#
_symmetry.space_group_name_H-M   'P 1'
#
loop_
_entity.id
_entity.type
_entity.pdbx_description
1 polymer ?
#
loop_
_entity_poly.entity_id
_entity_poly.type
_entity_poly.pdbx_seq_one_letter_code
_entity_poly.pdbx_strand_id
1 'polypeptide(L)'
;MTMKKKRANRRVLILGALAVVGMLLLFASGKRGFLQQFRIHRKKIVLEKEIEVLQQEKRHLTSEKASLDSLETIERIAREKYGMAKENEKIYRVVPVEK
;
A
#
# COMPACT_ATOMS: atom_id res chain seq x y z
N MET A 1 -71.20 -0.28 -8.28
CA MET A 1 -70.09 -0.82 -9.13
C MET A 1 -68.70 -0.20 -8.83
N THR A 2 -68.44 0.33 -7.63
CA THR A 2 -67.26 1.19 -7.34
C THR A 2 -66.14 0.48 -6.56
N MET A 3 -66.46 -0.54 -5.77
CA MET A 3 -65.50 -1.19 -4.87
C MET A 3 -64.48 -2.10 -5.60
N LYS A 4 -64.89 -2.78 -6.68
CA LYS A 4 -63.99 -3.64 -7.48
C LYS A 4 -62.92 -2.84 -8.23
N LYS A 5 -63.28 -1.69 -8.82
CA LYS A 5 -62.33 -0.78 -9.51
C LYS A 5 -61.29 -0.21 -8.54
N LYS A 6 -61.71 0.21 -7.34
CA LYS A 6 -60.80 0.75 -6.31
C LYS A 6 -59.76 -0.29 -5.85
N ARG A 7 -60.17 -1.56 -5.68
CA ARG A 7 -59.26 -2.68 -5.36
C ARG A 7 -58.29 -3.00 -6.51
N ALA A 8 -58.77 -2.99 -7.76
CA ALA A 8 -57.92 -3.23 -8.93
C ALA A 8 -56.82 -2.16 -9.08
N ASN A 9 -57.18 -0.87 -8.94
CA ASN A 9 -56.22 0.23 -9.01
C ASN A 9 -55.17 0.16 -7.88
N ARG A 10 -55.59 -0.28 -6.68
CA ARG A 10 -54.66 -0.47 -5.55
C ARG A 10 -53.67 -1.61 -5.81
N ARG A 11 -54.09 -2.69 -6.46
CA ARG A 11 -53.21 -3.80 -6.86
C ARG A 11 -52.19 -3.38 -7.92
N VAL A 12 -52.62 -2.60 -8.92
CA VAL A 12 -51.71 -2.06 -9.96
C VAL A 12 -50.69 -1.11 -9.33
N LEU A 13 -51.09 -0.25 -8.40
CA LEU A 13 -50.16 0.61 -7.66
C LEU A 13 -49.14 -0.18 -6.83
N ILE A 14 -49.57 -1.23 -6.13
CA ILE A 14 -48.67 -2.08 -5.33
C ILE A 14 -47.69 -2.84 -6.23
N LEU A 15 -48.16 -3.37 -7.35
CA LEU A 15 -47.30 -4.05 -8.33
C LEU A 15 -46.30 -3.09 -8.99
N GLY A 16 -46.72 -1.87 -9.32
CA GLY A 16 -45.83 -0.82 -9.81
C GLY A 16 -44.76 -0.43 -8.79
N ALA A 17 -45.15 -0.25 -7.53
CA ALA A 17 -44.21 0.04 -6.45
C ALA A 17 -43.20 -1.10 -6.24
N LEU A 18 -43.66 -2.36 -6.27
CA LEU A 18 -42.79 -3.53 -6.19
C LEU A 18 -41.81 -3.63 -7.35
N ALA A 19 -42.25 -3.29 -8.58
CA ALA A 19 -41.37 -3.27 -9.75
C ALA A 19 -40.29 -2.18 -9.62
N VAL A 20 -40.63 -0.99 -9.14
CA VAL A 20 -39.66 0.10 -8.90
C VAL A 20 -38.66 -0.27 -7.81
N VAL A 21 -39.13 -0.85 -6.70
CA VAL A 21 -38.25 -1.31 -5.62
C VAL A 21 -37.32 -2.43 -6.11
N GLY A 22 -37.85 -3.40 -6.85
CA GLY A 22 -37.05 -4.46 -7.47
C GLY A 22 -35.98 -3.91 -8.41
N MET A 23 -36.34 -2.93 -9.24
CA MET A 23 -35.43 -2.23 -10.14
C MET A 23 -34.30 -1.55 -9.34
N LEU A 24 -34.63 -0.77 -8.30
CA LEU A 24 -33.65 -0.11 -7.44
C LEU A 24 -32.70 -1.10 -6.76
N LEU A 25 -33.21 -2.24 -6.29
CA LEU A 25 -32.39 -3.29 -5.69
C LEU A 25 -31.42 -3.92 -6.70
N LEU A 26 -31.84 -4.14 -7.95
CA LEU A 26 -30.94 -4.63 -9.01
C LEU A 26 -29.86 -3.60 -9.36
N PHE A 27 -30.19 -2.31 -9.39
CA PHE A 27 -29.22 -1.23 -9.60
C PHE A 27 -28.27 -1.04 -8.41
N ALA A 28 -28.74 -1.26 -7.19
CA ALA A 28 -27.93 -1.13 -5.97
C ALA A 28 -27.01 -2.35 -5.72
N SER A 29 -27.49 -3.57 -5.98
CA SER A 29 -26.80 -4.83 -5.63
C SER A 29 -26.02 -5.48 -6.78
N GLY A 30 -26.10 -4.97 -8.01
CA GLY A 30 -25.33 -5.51 -9.13
C GLY A 30 -23.82 -5.18 -9.05
N LYS A 31 -22.99 -5.88 -9.83
CA LYS A 31 -21.53 -5.59 -10.03
C LYS A 31 -21.23 -4.14 -10.49
N ARG A 32 -22.28 -3.37 -10.82
CA ARG A 32 -22.25 -1.96 -11.25
C ARG A 32 -22.83 -1.01 -10.20
N GLY A 33 -23.14 -1.49 -9.00
CA GLY A 33 -23.67 -0.69 -7.92
C GLY A 33 -22.69 0.41 -7.51
N PHE A 34 -23.20 1.61 -7.30
CA PHE A 34 -22.40 2.79 -6.98
C PHE A 34 -21.56 2.62 -5.70
N LEU A 35 -22.05 1.86 -4.71
CA LEU A 35 -21.28 1.56 -3.50
C LEU A 35 -20.02 0.74 -3.80
N GLN A 36 -20.10 -0.23 -4.70
CA GLN A 36 -18.95 -1.05 -5.07
C GLN A 36 -17.90 -0.20 -5.80
N GLN A 37 -18.34 0.68 -6.69
CA GLN A 37 -17.45 1.61 -7.40
C GLN A 37 -16.74 2.56 -6.44
N PHE A 38 -17.46 3.12 -5.46
CA PHE A 38 -16.84 3.98 -4.44
C PHE A 38 -15.81 3.22 -3.60
N ARG A 39 -16.12 1.98 -3.19
CA ARG A 39 -15.19 1.14 -2.43
C ARG A 39 -13.94 0.80 -3.24
N ILE A 40 -14.09 0.48 -4.53
CA ILE A 40 -12.96 0.17 -5.41
C ILE A 40 -12.09 1.42 -5.60
N HIS A 41 -12.69 2.58 -5.83
CA HIS A 41 -11.97 3.84 -5.98
C HIS A 41 -11.18 4.20 -4.71
N ARG A 42 -11.79 4.07 -3.53
CA ARG A 42 -11.10 4.27 -2.25
C ARG A 42 -9.93 3.31 -2.05
N LYS A 43 -10.12 2.01 -2.35
CA LYS A 43 -9.05 1.01 -2.26
C LYS A 43 -7.89 1.34 -3.22
N LYS A 44 -8.20 1.78 -4.43
CA LYS A 44 -7.20 2.20 -5.41
C LYS A 44 -6.32 3.33 -4.87
N ILE A 45 -6.94 4.38 -4.32
CA ILE A 45 -6.20 5.52 -3.74
C ILE A 45 -5.28 5.08 -2.60
N VAL A 46 -5.76 4.21 -1.71
CA VAL A 46 -4.95 3.70 -0.58
C VAL A 46 -3.76 2.90 -1.08
N LEU A 47 -3.98 1.99 -2.03
CA LEU A 47 -2.91 1.17 -2.62
C LEU A 47 -1.89 2.01 -3.38
N GLU A 48 -2.32 3.02 -4.13
CA GLU A 48 -1.41 3.94 -4.84
C GLU A 48 -0.52 4.70 -3.86
N LYS A 49 -1.08 5.16 -2.74
CA LYS A 49 -0.30 5.83 -1.69
C LYS A 49 0.69 4.86 -1.01
N GLU A 50 0.28 3.62 -0.77
CA GLU A 50 1.15 2.59 -0.20
C GLU A 50 2.32 2.26 -1.12
N ILE A 51 2.07 2.18 -2.43
CA ILE A 51 3.13 2.01 -3.45
C ILE A 51 4.12 3.18 -3.40
N GLU A 52 3.64 4.42 -3.31
CA GLU A 52 4.50 5.60 -3.27
C GLU A 52 5.42 5.61 -2.04
N VAL A 53 4.87 5.29 -0.86
CA VAL A 53 5.64 5.16 0.38
C VAL A 53 6.70 4.07 0.26
N LEU A 54 6.33 2.88 -0.21
CA LEU A 54 7.27 1.76 -0.38
C LEU A 54 8.36 2.07 -1.41
N GLN A 55 8.04 2.82 -2.47
CA GLN A 55 9.05 3.25 -3.44
C GLN A 55 10.03 4.26 -2.83
N GLN A 56 9.56 5.16 -1.98
CA GLN A 56 10.42 6.10 -1.28
C GLN A 56 11.34 5.38 -0.30
N GLU A 57 10.81 4.44 0.48
CA GLU A 57 11.58 3.61 1.40
C GLU A 57 12.64 2.77 0.66
N LYS A 58 12.25 2.14 -0.45
CA LYS A 58 13.21 1.42 -1.31
C LYS A 58 14.33 2.33 -1.80
N ARG A 59 14.03 3.54 -2.25
CA ARG A 59 15.05 4.52 -2.69
C ARG A 59 16.00 4.87 -1.55
N HIS A 60 15.47 5.16 -0.37
CA HIS A 60 16.26 5.46 0.83
C HIS A 60 17.21 4.30 1.19
N LEU A 61 16.67 3.09 1.33
CA LEU A 61 17.46 1.90 1.65
C LEU A 61 18.50 1.58 0.57
N THR A 62 18.19 1.83 -0.70
CA THR A 62 19.15 1.64 -1.80
C THR A 62 20.30 2.63 -1.71
N SER A 63 20.01 3.91 -1.40
CA SER A 63 21.06 4.91 -1.20
C SER A 63 21.92 4.63 0.03
N GLU A 64 21.30 4.16 1.11
CA GLU A 64 22.01 3.78 2.34
C GLU A 64 22.93 2.59 2.07
N LYS A 65 22.43 1.54 1.40
CA LYS A 65 23.25 0.41 0.98
C LYS A 65 24.40 0.84 0.08
N ALA A 66 24.16 1.70 -0.91
CA ALA A 66 25.23 2.20 -1.79
C ALA A 66 26.30 2.98 -1.02
N SER A 67 25.91 3.74 0.01
CA SER A 67 26.86 4.45 0.88
C SER A 67 27.72 3.48 1.70
N LEU A 68 27.14 2.38 2.18
CA LEU A 68 27.82 1.33 2.97
C LEU A 68 28.71 0.43 2.11
N ASP A 69 28.30 0.14 0.88
CA ASP A 69 29.08 -0.65 -0.11
C ASP A 69 30.20 0.18 -0.78
N SER A 70 30.36 1.45 -0.40
CA SER A 70 31.49 2.25 -0.88
C SER A 70 32.82 1.63 -0.44
N LEU A 71 33.78 1.56 -1.36
CA LEU A 71 35.14 1.06 -1.11
C LEU A 71 35.80 1.76 0.10
N GLU A 72 35.51 3.04 0.30
CA GLU A 72 35.98 3.82 1.44
C GLU A 72 35.39 3.34 2.78
N THR A 73 34.09 3.01 2.81
CA THR A 73 33.45 2.47 4.03
C THR A 73 33.96 1.07 4.36
N ILE A 74 34.15 0.24 3.33
CA ILE A 74 34.73 -1.10 3.48
C ILE A 74 36.18 -1.01 3.96
N GLU A 75 36.99 -0.13 3.37
CA GLU A 75 38.38 0.11 3.77
C GLU A 75 38.47 0.65 5.20
N ARG A 76 37.59 1.58 5.58
CA ARG A 76 37.51 2.09 6.96
C ARG A 76 37.18 0.99 7.96
N ILE A 77 36.18 0.15 7.68
CA ILE A 77 35.84 -0.99 8.56
C ILE A 77 37.00 -1.99 8.65
N ALA A 78 37.64 -2.30 7.53
CA ALA A 78 38.80 -3.20 7.49
C ALA A 78 39.96 -2.67 8.34
N ARG A 79 40.28 -1.38 8.23
CA ARG A 79 41.36 -0.73 9.00
C ARG A 79 40.99 -0.56 10.48
N GLU A 80 39.79 -0.07 10.80
CA GLU A 80 39.40 0.28 12.17
C GLU A 80 38.98 -0.92 13.02
N LYS A 81 38.13 -1.81 12.49
CA LYS A 81 37.62 -2.96 13.26
C LYS A 81 38.56 -4.16 13.22
N TYR A 82 39.17 -4.41 12.07
CA TYR A 82 39.95 -5.63 11.85
C TYR A 82 41.46 -5.38 11.82
N GLY A 83 41.90 -4.11 11.81
CA GLY A 83 43.31 -3.76 11.74
C GLY A 83 43.98 -4.22 10.45
N MET A 84 43.22 -4.44 9.37
CA MET A 84 43.74 -4.89 8.09
C MET A 84 44.47 -3.74 7.38
N ALA A 85 45.57 -4.06 6.70
CA ALA A 85 46.33 -3.13 5.87
C ALA A 85 46.62 -3.80 4.52
N LYS A 86 46.90 -3.01 3.48
CA LYS A 86 47.27 -3.57 2.16
C LYS A 86 48.60 -4.33 2.26
N GLU A 87 48.89 -5.23 1.32
CA GLU A 87 50.12 -6.06 1.33
C GLU A 87 51.42 -5.23 1.48
N ASN A 88 51.38 -3.96 1.07
CA ASN A 88 52.53 -3.05 1.06
C ASN A 88 52.61 -2.14 2.31
N GLU A 89 51.69 -2.28 3.28
CA GLU A 89 51.57 -1.41 4.45
C GLU A 89 51.97 -2.12 5.76
N LYS A 90 52.62 -1.40 6.69
CA LYS A 90 53.01 -1.93 8.01
C LYS A 90 52.06 -1.42 9.09
N ILE A 91 51.51 -2.33 9.88
CA ILE A 91 50.61 -2.01 11.01
C ILE A 91 51.45 -1.80 12.29
N TYR A 92 51.31 -0.65 12.92
CA TYR A 92 51.90 -0.37 14.23
C TYR A 92 50.81 -0.40 15.31
N ARG A 93 50.96 -1.27 16.32
CA ARG A 93 50.11 -1.27 17.52
C ARG A 93 50.90 -0.68 18.69
N VAL A 94 50.38 0.39 19.28
CA VAL A 94 50.96 0.97 20.50
C VAL A 94 50.45 0.16 21.68
N VAL A 95 51.34 -0.60 22.32
CA VAL A 95 51.06 -1.28 23.59
C VAL A 95 51.61 -0.44 24.74
N PRO A 96 50.87 -0.27 25.84
CA PRO A 96 51.38 0.43 27.01
C PRO A 96 52.54 -0.36 27.61
N VAL A 97 53.61 0.34 27.95
CA VAL A 97 54.78 -0.24 28.64
C VAL A 97 54.35 -0.54 30.07
N GLU A 98 54.27 -1.82 30.43
CA GLU A 98 54.09 -2.22 31.83
C GLU A 98 55.28 -1.69 32.65
N LYS A 99 54.98 -0.94 33.72
CA LYS A 99 55.97 -0.37 34.64
C LYS A 99 56.40 -1.39 35.68
#